data_AF-A0A2K9LI78-F1
#
_entry.id   AF-A0A2K9LI78-F1
#
_cell.length_a   1.000
_cell.length_b   1.000
_cell.length_c   1.000
_cell.angle_alpha   90.00
_cell.angle_beta   90.00
_cell.angle_gamma   90.00
#
_symmetry.space_group_name_H-M   'P 1'
#
loop_
_entity.id
_entity.type
_entity.pdbx_description
1 polymer ?
#
loop_
_entity_poly.entity_id
_entity_poly.type
_entity_poly.pdbx_seq_one_letter_code
_entity_poly.pdbx_strand_id
1 'polypeptide(L)' 'MSARDWTLDAAVRCADCGVLRADGEDGLCLHCRLRRMWRSALRQIEARYISTWVALSSVLAVTLLMPLLA' A
#
# COMPACT_ATOMS: atom_id res chain seq x y z
N MET A 1 -19.37 -16.67 42.33
CA MET A 1 -19.16 -16.14 40.96
C MET A 1 -17.67 -15.84 40.82
N SER A 2 -17.00 -16.50 39.88
CA SER A 2 -15.54 -16.60 39.78
C SER A 2 -14.92 -15.35 39.15
N ALA A 3 -13.90 -14.80 39.80
CA ALA A 3 -13.14 -13.60 39.40
C ALA A 3 -12.07 -13.88 38.33
N ARG A 4 -12.31 -14.83 37.42
CA ARG A 4 -11.29 -15.33 36.47
C ARG A 4 -11.55 -15.04 34.99
N ASP A 5 -12.66 -14.40 34.64
CA ASP A 5 -13.06 -14.24 33.23
C ASP A 5 -12.75 -12.87 32.61
N TRP A 6 -12.21 -11.91 33.37
CA TRP A 6 -12.09 -10.51 32.91
C TRP A 6 -10.70 -10.10 32.40
N THR A 7 -9.72 -11.01 32.37
CA THR A 7 -8.39 -10.71 31.82
C THR A 7 -8.23 -11.06 30.34
N LEU A 8 -9.24 -11.70 29.73
CA LEU A 8 -9.25 -12.02 28.29
C LEU A 8 -9.79 -10.89 27.39
N ASP A 9 -9.99 -9.70 27.95
CA ASP A 9 -10.65 -8.56 27.29
C ASP A 9 -9.70 -7.57 26.59
N ALA A 10 -8.40 -7.83 26.44
CA ALA A 10 -7.50 -6.83 25.82
C ALA A 10 -6.47 -7.38 24.82
N ALA A 11 -6.69 -8.56 24.24
CA ALA A 11 -6.03 -8.85 22.97
C ALA A 11 -6.70 -7.98 21.90
N VAL A 12 -6.28 -6.71 21.80
CA VAL A 12 -6.78 -5.74 20.80
C VAL A 12 -6.79 -6.46 19.46
N ARG A 13 -7.99 -6.69 18.93
CA ARG A 13 -8.12 -7.34 17.62
C ARG A 13 -7.64 -6.36 16.56
N CYS A 14 -7.08 -6.90 15.49
CA CYS A 14 -6.66 -6.08 14.36
C CYS A 14 -7.82 -5.23 13.85
N ALA A 15 -7.62 -3.92 13.74
CA ALA A 15 -8.64 -2.98 13.30
C ALA A 15 -9.14 -3.26 11.86
N ASP A 16 -8.29 -3.82 11.00
CA ASP A 16 -8.63 -4.08 9.60
C ASP A 16 -9.39 -5.41 9.41
N CYS A 17 -8.93 -6.50 10.06
CA CYS A 17 -9.50 -7.83 9.82
C CYS A 17 -10.40 -8.33 10.95
N GLY A 18 -10.28 -7.81 12.17
CA GLY A 18 -11.08 -8.24 13.32
C GLY A 18 -10.90 -9.72 13.75
N VAL A 19 -10.00 -10.45 13.09
CA VAL A 19 -9.75 -11.88 13.33
C VAL A 19 -8.44 -12.09 14.09
N LEU A 20 -7.35 -11.53 13.56
CA LEU A 20 -6.01 -11.69 14.13
C LEU A 20 -5.78 -10.72 15.30
N ARG A 21 -4.87 -11.09 16.20
CA ARG A 21 -4.39 -10.20 17.27
C ARG A 21 -3.60 -9.04 16.66
N ALA A 22 -3.79 -7.83 17.18
CA ALA A 22 -2.93 -6.69 16.85
C ALA A 22 -1.56 -6.87 17.51
N ASP A 23 -0.50 -6.66 16.75
CA ASP A 23 0.88 -6.91 17.19
C ASP A 23 1.67 -5.60 17.43
N GLY A 24 1.03 -4.43 17.33
CA GLY A 24 1.70 -3.13 17.51
C GLY A 24 0.75 -1.98 17.85
N GLU A 25 1.34 -0.80 18.11
CA GLU A 25 0.63 0.41 18.57
C GLU A 25 -0.42 0.92 17.59
N ASP A 26 -0.20 0.70 16.29
CA ASP A 26 -1.11 1.04 15.20
C ASP A 26 -2.33 0.11 15.10
N GLY A 27 -2.50 -0.83 16.04
CA GLY A 27 -3.72 -1.66 16.17
C GLY A 27 -3.91 -2.66 15.01
N LEU A 28 -2.85 -2.92 14.25
CA LEU A 28 -2.85 -3.84 13.11
C LEU A 28 -2.10 -5.13 13.43
N CYS A 29 -2.57 -6.24 12.85
CA CYS A 29 -1.80 -7.48 12.81
C CYS A 29 -0.71 -7.42 11.73
N LEU A 30 0.32 -8.26 11.85
CA LEU A 30 1.41 -8.36 10.88
C LEU A 30 0.91 -8.54 9.44
N HIS A 31 -0.13 -9.37 9.23
CA HIS A 31 -0.69 -9.61 7.90
C HIS A 31 -1.28 -8.34 7.26
N CYS A 32 -2.12 -7.60 8.00
CA CYS A 32 -2.72 -6.36 7.48
C CYS A 32 -1.68 -5.26 7.28
N ARG A 33 -0.67 -5.19 8.15
CA ARG A 33 0.47 -4.27 8.00
C ARG A 33 1.26 -4.57 6.72
N LEU A 34 1.60 -5.83 6.48
CA LEU A 34 2.28 -6.27 5.26
C LEU A 34 1.44 -5.96 4.01
N ARG A 35 0.14 -6.27 4.03
CA ARG A 35 -0.79 -5.98 2.94
C ARG A 35 -0.89 -4.48 2.64
N ARG A 36 -0.84 -3.62 3.66
CA ARG A 36 -0.84 -2.16 3.48
C ARG A 36 0.46 -1.68 2.83
N MET A 37 1.61 -2.18 3.28
CA MET A 37 2.92 -1.88 2.68
C MET A 37 2.99 -2.32 1.21
N TRP A 38 2.49 -3.52 0.88
CA TRP A 38 2.42 -3.98 -0.52
C TRP A 38 1.54 -3.09 -1.38
N ARG A 39 0.37 -2.68 -0.88
CA ARG A 39 -0.52 -1.76 -1.60
C ARG A 39 0.10 -0.39 -1.82
N SER A 40 0.89 0.14 -0.88
CA SER A 40 1.63 1.38 -1.10
C SER A 40 2.77 1.21 -2.09
N ALA A 41 3.52 0.10 -2.02
CA ALA A 41 4.60 -0.19 -2.95
C ALA A 41 4.08 -0.35 -4.39
N LEU A 42 2.99 -1.09 -4.59
CA LEU A 42 2.35 -1.26 -5.90
C LEU A 42 1.89 0.08 -6.50
N ARG A 43 1.24 0.94 -5.70
CA ARG A 43 0.82 2.27 -6.16
C ARG A 43 2.02 3.16 -6.54
N GLN A 44 3.13 3.04 -5.82
CA GLN A 44 4.35 3.78 -6.14
C GLN A 44 5.02 3.27 -7.42
N ILE A 45 5.00 1.97 -7.66
CA ILE A 45 5.50 1.34 -8.89
C ILE A 45 4.64 1.76 -10.08
N GLU A 46 3.31 1.71 -9.93
CA GLU A 46 2.36 2.12 -10.97
C GLU A 46 2.54 3.59 -11.36
N ALA A 47 2.66 4.49 -10.38
CA ALA A 47 2.90 5.91 -10.64
C ALA A 47 4.22 6.15 -11.41
N ARG A 48 5.30 5.46 -11.01
CA ARG A 48 6.60 5.56 -11.70
C ARG A 48 6.57 4.96 -13.10
N TYR A 49 5.84 3.86 -13.28
CA TYR A 49 5.69 3.23 -14.58
C TYR A 49 4.96 4.17 -15.55
N ILE A 50 3.81 4.71 -15.14
CA ILE A 50 3.03 5.65 -15.96
C ILE A 50 3.87 6.89 -16.30
N SER A 51 4.53 7.51 -15.31
CA SER A 51 5.33 8.71 -15.56
C SER A 51 6.48 8.46 -16.55
N THR A 52 7.11 7.28 -16.47
CA THR A 52 8.22 6.92 -17.36
C THR A 52 7.74 6.72 -18.80
N TRP A 53 6.61 6.04 -19.01
CA TRP A 53 6.05 5.85 -20.35
C TRP A 53 5.55 7.16 -20.97
N VAL A 54 4.94 8.04 -20.17
CA VAL A 54 4.53 9.37 -20.62
C VAL A 54 5.74 10.19 -21.05
N ALA A 55 6.84 10.16 -20.29
CA ALA A 55 8.07 10.85 -20.67
C ALA A 55 8.68 10.30 -21.97
N LEU A 56 8.78 8.98 -22.11
CA LEU A 56 9.33 8.33 -23.31
C LEU A 56 8.49 8.61 -24.56
N SER A 57 7.16 8.51 -24.46
CA SER A 57 6.26 8.81 -25.57
C SER A 57 6.32 10.29 -25.98
N SER A 58 6.47 11.20 -25.03
CA SER A 58 6.64 12.63 -25.31
C SER A 58 7.95 12.90 -26.06
N VAL A 59 9.07 12.31 -25.60
CA VAL A 59 10.37 12.44 -26.28
C VAL A 59 10.30 11.86 -27.69
N LEU A 60 9.73 10.66 -27.85
CA LEU A 60 9.54 10.04 -29.15
C LEU A 60 8.71 10.91 -30.09
N ALA A 61 7.59 11.47 -29.62
CA ALA A 61 6.74 12.37 -30.40
C ALA A 61 7.49 13.62 -30.87
N VAL A 62 8.23 14.28 -29.98
CA VAL A 62 9.05 15.45 -30.33
C VAL A 62 10.12 15.10 -31.36
N THR A 63 10.76 13.94 -31.22
CA THR A 63 11.82 13.48 -32.13
C THR A 63 11.27 13.19 -33.53
N LEU A 64 10.06 12.61 -33.61
CA LEU A 64 9.39 12.32 -34.89
C LEU A 64 8.78 13.57 -35.55
N LEU A 65 8.36 14.57 -34.78
CA LEU A 65 7.77 15.81 -35.29
C LEU A 65 8.82 16.86 -35.70
N MET A 66 10.00 16.85 -35.09
CA MET A 66 11.15 17.70 -35.44
C MET A 66 11.41 17.79 -36.96
N PRO A 67 11.56 16.68 -37.71
CA PRO A 67 11.84 16.73 -39.15
C PRO A 67 10.64 17.15 -40.02
N LEU A 68 9.42 17.19 -39.47
CA LEU A 68 8.23 17.67 -40.18
C LEU A 68 8.05 19.18 -40.06
N LEU A 69 8.72 19.81 -39.08
CA LEU A 69 8.68 21.25 -38.81
C LEU A 69 9.88 22.01 -39.43
N ALA A 70 10.88 21.29 -39.93
CA ALA A 70 12.06 21.82 -40.62
C ALA A 70 11.85 21.81 -42.13
#